data_AF-A0A924QYT5-F1
#
_entry.id   AF-A0A924QYT5-F1
#
_cell.length_a   1.000
_cell.length_b   1.000
_cell.length_c   1.000
_cell.angle_alpha   90.00
_cell.angle_beta   90.00
_cell.angle_gamma   90.00
#
_symmetry.space_group_name_H-M   'P 1'
#
loop_
_entity.id
_entity.type
_entity.pdbx_description
1 polymer ?
#
loop_
_entity_poly.entity_id
_entity_poly.type
_entity_poly.pdbx_seq_one_letter_code
_entity_poly.pdbx_strand_id
1 'polypeptide(L)' 'RARAAARLHPGGMFALWSDDPPDDTFVQALRTVFVEVRSEVVAFDNPLTGGVSSNTVYLARTFG' A
#
# COMPACT_ATOMS: atom_id res chain seq x y z
N ARG A 1 -2.99 -18.77 -0.22
CA ARG A 1 -2.06 -18.32 -1.30
C ARG A 1 -2.45 -16.91 -1.72
N ALA A 2 -1.51 -15.97 -1.80
CA ALA A 2 -1.81 -14.57 -2.13
C ALA A 2 -2.28 -14.45 -3.59
N ARG A 3 -3.58 -14.20 -3.78
CA ARG A 3 -4.17 -14.16 -5.13
C ARG A 3 -3.89 -12.84 -5.86
N ALA A 4 -3.59 -11.76 -5.14
CA ALA A 4 -3.38 -10.44 -5.74
C ALA A 4 -2.17 -10.44 -6.70
N ALA A 5 -0.99 -10.86 -6.24
CA ALA A 5 0.22 -10.90 -7.06
C ALA A 5 0.05 -11.80 -8.30
N ALA A 6 -0.63 -12.95 -8.16
CA ALA A 6 -0.87 -13.90 -9.25
C ALA A 6 -1.84 -13.40 -10.34
N ARG A 7 -2.48 -12.25 -10.14
CA ARG A 7 -3.42 -11.64 -11.11
C ARG A 7 -2.80 -10.45 -11.85
N LEU A 8 -1.56 -10.10 -11.55
CA LEU A 8 -0.85 -9.00 -12.19
C LEU A 8 0.10 -9.53 -13.27
N HIS A 9 0.29 -8.73 -14.32
CA HIS A 9 1.34 -8.97 -15.29
C HIS A 9 2.73 -8.86 -14.63
N PRO A 10 3.78 -9.41 -15.27
CA PRO A 10 5.16 -9.11 -14.88
C PRO A 10 5.39 -7.59 -14.83
N GLY A 11 6.04 -7.12 -13.77
CA GLY A 11 6.29 -5.71 -13.48
C GLY A 11 5.04 -4.90 -13.04
N GLY A 12 3.88 -5.54 -12.91
CA GLY A 12 2.62 -4.93 -12.52
C GLY A 12 2.59 -4.42 -11.07
N MET A 13 1.74 -3.42 -10.83
CA MET A 13 1.61 -2.76 -9.53
C MET A 13 0.34 -3.20 -8.80
N PHE A 14 0.50 -3.47 -7.51
CA PHE A 14 -0.55 -3.52 -6.51
C PHE A 14 -0.56 -2.19 -5.74
N ALA A 15 -1.76 -1.68 -5.45
CA ALA A 15 -1.98 -0.50 -4.62
C ALA A 15 -3.15 -0.75 -3.66
N LEU A 16 -3.01 -0.33 -2.41
CA LEU A 16 -4.06 -0.35 -1.40
C LEU A 16 -4.05 0.95 -0.60
N TRP A 17 -5.23 1.52 -0.40
CA TRP A 17 -5.46 2.66 0.49
C TRP A 17 -5.98 2.17 1.85
N SER A 18 -5.54 2.82 2.93
CA SER A 18 -5.94 2.56 4.32
C SER A 18 -6.06 3.87 5.09
N ASP A 19 -7.10 4.02 5.90
CA ASP A 19 -7.22 5.16 6.81
C ASP A 19 -6.26 5.03 8.01
N ASP A 20 -5.86 3.80 8.33
CA ASP A 20 -4.92 3.53 9.43
C ASP A 20 -3.47 3.90 9.06
N PRO A 21 -2.62 4.17 10.07
CA PRO A 21 -1.17 4.31 9.89
C PRO A 21 -0.52 3.06 9.25
N PRO A 22 0.76 3.15 8.82
CA PRO A 22 1.48 2.01 8.29
C PRO A 22 1.55 0.84 9.29
N ASP A 23 1.22 -0.36 8.82
CA ASP A 23 1.33 -1.61 9.55
C ASP A 23 2.49 -2.44 9.01
N ASP A 24 3.53 -2.59 9.83
CA ASP A 24 4.71 -3.38 9.50
C ASP A 24 4.38 -4.85 9.21
N THR A 25 3.38 -5.42 9.90
CA THR A 25 2.96 -6.81 9.66
C THR A 25 2.40 -6.96 8.25
N PHE A 26 1.58 -6.01 7.82
CA PHE A 26 1.04 -5.98 6.46
C PHE A 26 2.15 -5.76 5.43
N VAL A 27 3.10 -4.87 5.69
CA VAL A 27 4.29 -4.67 4.83
C VAL A 27 5.09 -5.98 4.69
N GLN A 28 5.32 -6.71 5.78
CA GLN A 28 6.00 -8.01 5.71
C GLN A 28 5.19 -9.03 4.92
N ALA A 29 3.87 -9.06 5.08
CA ALA A 29 3.00 -9.94 4.29
C ALA A 29 3.11 -9.65 2.78
N LEU A 30 3.13 -8.37 2.37
CA LEU A 30 3.34 -7.98 0.97
C LEU A 30 4.72 -8.41 0.47
N ARG A 31 5.78 -8.27 1.29
CA ARG A 31 7.15 -8.68 0.94
C ARG A 31 7.28 -10.18 0.68
N THR A 32 6.38 -11.01 1.19
CA THR A 32 6.39 -12.46 0.88
C THR A 32 6.01 -12.79 -0.56
N VAL A 33 5.37 -11.86 -1.30
CA VAL A 33 4.85 -12.13 -2.65
C VAL A 33 5.13 -11.04 -3.69
N PHE A 34 5.71 -9.91 -3.28
CA PHE A 34 6.13 -8.82 -4.16
C PHE A 34 7.62 -8.53 -3.97
N VAL A 35 8.28 -8.09 -5.05
CA VAL A 35 9.74 -7.85 -5.06
C VAL A 35 10.11 -6.45 -4.57
N GLU A 36 9.16 -5.51 -4.65
CA GLU A 36 9.29 -4.14 -4.18
C GLU A 36 8.03 -3.81 -3.38
N VAL A 37 8.19 -3.25 -2.18
CA VAL A 37 7.08 -2.86 -1.28
C VAL A 37 7.43 -1.55 -0.59
N ARG A 38 6.50 -0.60 -0.63
CA ARG A 38 6.57 0.67 0.09
C ARG A 38 5.21 1.01 0.70
N SER A 39 5.24 1.71 1.83
CA SER A 39 4.09 2.37 2.43
C SER A 39 4.35 3.87 2.44
N GLU A 40 3.40 4.65 1.96
CA GLU A 40 3.49 6.11 1.89
C GLU A 40 2.35 6.70 2.72
N VAL A 41 2.68 7.53 3.70
CA VAL A 41 1.68 8.29 4.45
C VAL A 41 1.37 9.57 3.69
N VAL A 42 0.11 9.74 3.31
CA VAL A 42 -0.38 10.93 2.61
C VAL A 42 -1.18 11.77 3.60
N ALA A 43 -0.62 12.92 3.98
CA ALA A 43 -1.31 13.92 4.79
C ALA A 43 -1.95 14.99 3.89
N PHE A 44 -3.14 15.45 4.25
CA PHE A 44 -3.88 16.47 3.52
C PHE A 44 -4.78 17.29 4.46
N ASP A 45 -5.02 18.55 4.10
CA ASP A 45 -5.97 19.39 4.80
C ASP A 45 -7.38 18.83 4.66
N ASN A 46 -8.08 18.69 5.78
CA ASN A 46 -9.44 18.19 5.83
C ASN A 46 -10.42 19.35 6.09
N PRO A 47 -11.10 19.87 5.05
CA PRO A 47 -12.04 20.98 5.21
C PRO A 47 -13.29 20.61 6.03
N LEU A 48 -13.59 19.31 6.18
CA LEU A 48 -14.75 18.84 6.95
C LEU A 48 -14.49 18.87 8.45
N THR A 49 -13.26 18.58 8.88
CA THR A 49 -12.87 18.61 10.30
C THR A 49 -12.11 19.87 10.69
N GLY A 50 -11.65 20.65 9.70
CA GLY A 50 -10.84 21.85 9.90
C GLY A 50 -9.40 21.59 10.32
N GLY A 51 -8.93 20.34 10.22
CA GLY A 51 -7.58 19.92 10.59
C GLY A 51 -6.82 19.23 9.46
N VAL A 52 -5.83 18.41 9.80
CA VAL A 52 -5.12 17.55 8.84
C VAL A 52 -5.60 16.11 9.03
N SER A 53 -5.95 15.45 7.93
CA SER A 53 -6.16 14.01 7.88
C SER A 53 -4.98 13.33 7.19
N SER A 54 -4.79 12.05 7.46
CA SER A 54 -3.79 11.25 6.78
C SER A 54 -4.33 9.87 6.43
N ASN A 55 -3.79 9.27 5.38
CA ASN A 55 -3.99 7.87 5.05
C ASN A 55 -2.66 7.20 4.73
N THR A 56 -2.64 5.88 4.69
CA THR A 56 -1.52 5.08 4.20
C THR A 56 -1.85 4.48 2.84
N VAL A 57 -0.95 4.68 1.88
CA VAL A 57 -0.97 4.01 0.57
C VAL A 57 0.14 2.97 0.52
N TYR A 58 -0.24 1.69 0.42
CA TYR A 58 0.69 0.59 0.20
C TYR A 58 0.86 0.35 -1.29
N LEU A 59 2.09 0.29 -1.77
CA LEU A 59 2.43 0.07 -3.16
C LEU A 59 3.40 -1.11 -3.25
N ALA A 60 3.13 -2.05 -4.15
CA ALA A 60 3.97 -3.22 -4.33
C ALA A 60 4.07 -3.64 -5.79
N ARG A 61 5.22 -4.16 -6.21
CA ARG A 61 5.50 -4.54 -7.61
C ARG A 61 5.79 -6.03 -7.75
N THR A 62 5.26 -6.66 -8.78
CA THR A 62 5.66 -8.02 -9.19
C THR A 62 7.02 -8.02 -9.90
N PHE A 63 7.67 -9.17 -9.99
CA PHE A 63 8.89 -9.31 -10.79
C PHE A 63 8.60 -9.02 -12.28
N GLY A 64 9.56 -8.40 -12.96
CA GLY A 64 9.48 -8.01 -14.38
C GLY A 64 9.59 -9.17 -15.36
#